data_AF-A0A5C7N4Z2-F1
#
_entry.id   AF-A0A5C7N4Z2-F1
#
_cell.length_a   1.000
_cell.length_b   1.000
_cell.length_c   1.000
_cell.angle_alpha   90.00
_cell.angle_beta   90.00
_cell.angle_gamma   90.00
#
_symmetry.space_group_name_H-M   'P 1'
#
loop_
_entity.id
_entity.type
_entity.pdbx_description
1 polymer ?
#
loop_
_entity_poly.entity_id
_entity_poly.type
_entity_poly.pdbx_seq_one_letter_code
_entity_poly.pdbx_strand_id
1 'polypeptide(L)' 'MVETKKKVNPIGPAIAMGIAIGAALGIAFHNLALGIGVGVAIGTALGAGMYQKNKNEGNAK' A
#
# COMPACT_ATOMS: atom_id res chain seq x y z
N MET A 1 -3.95 -30.41 -8.73
CA MET A 1 -4.54 -29.05 -8.74
C MET A 1 -3.38 -28.09 -8.55
N VAL A 2 -3.00 -27.34 -9.59
CA VAL A 2 -1.82 -26.46 -9.55
C VAL A 2 -2.23 -25.17 -8.84
N GLU A 3 -1.74 -24.95 -7.62
CA GLU A 3 -1.79 -23.63 -6.98
C GLU A 3 -0.81 -22.70 -7.71
N THR A 4 -1.33 -21.95 -8.68
CA THR A 4 -0.59 -20.85 -9.29
C THR A 4 -0.39 -19.78 -8.21
N LYS A 5 0.76 -19.78 -7.53
CA LYS A 5 1.21 -18.71 -6.63
C LYS A 5 1.26 -17.41 -7.42
N LYS A 6 0.12 -16.70 -7.48
CA LYS A 6 0.01 -15.38 -8.09
C LYS A 6 0.97 -14.47 -7.34
N LYS A 7 1.97 -13.91 -8.02
CA LYS A 7 2.80 -12.82 -7.47
C LYS A 7 1.84 -11.67 -7.16
N VAL A 8 1.44 -11.55 -5.91
CA VAL A 8 0.57 -10.46 -5.46
C VAL A 8 1.44 -9.22 -5.45
N ASN A 9 1.13 -8.24 -6.30
CA ASN A 9 1.83 -6.97 -6.30
C ASN A 9 1.51 -6.27 -4.96
N PRO A 10 2.50 -6.03 -4.08
CA PRO A 10 2.26 -5.48 -2.75
C PRO A 10 1.73 -4.03 -2.79
N ILE A 11 1.85 -3.34 -3.92
CA ILE A 11 1.44 -1.94 -4.08
C ILE A 11 -0.08 -1.77 -3.89
N GLY A 12 -0.89 -2.63 -4.51
CA GLY A 12 -2.36 -2.49 -4.45
C GLY A 12 -2.93 -2.56 -3.03
N PRO A 13 -2.61 -3.61 -2.26
CA PRO A 13 -3.02 -3.72 -0.86
C PRO A 13 -2.49 -2.59 0.03
N ALA A 14 -1.25 -2.15 -0.17
CA ALA A 14 -0.66 -1.07 0.63
C ALA A 14 -1.38 0.28 0.43
N ILE A 15 -1.75 0.60 -0.81
CA ILE A 15 -2.53 1.81 -1.12
C ILE A 15 -3.94 1.70 -0.53
N ALA A 16 -4.62 0.56 -0.69
CA ALA A 16 -5.96 0.37 -0.13
C ALA A 16 -5.97 0.54 1.41
N MET A 17 -4.97 -0.01 2.10
CA MET A 17 -4.81 0.14 3.54
C MET A 17 -4.51 1.59 3.93
N GLY A 18 -3.62 2.27 3.20
CA GLY A 18 -3.32 3.68 3.40
C GLY A 18 -4.54 4.58 3.24
N ILE A 19 -5.37 4.34 2.22
CA ILE A 19 -6.63 5.07 2.00
C ILE A 19 -7.62 4.80 3.13
N ALA A 20 -7.79 3.55 3.56
CA ALA A 20 -8.72 3.21 4.65
C ALA A 20 -8.34 3.93 5.96
N ILE A 21 -7.06 3.90 6.33
CA ILE A 21 -6.54 4.59 7.53
C ILE A 21 -6.65 6.11 7.34
N GLY A 22 -6.24 6.63 6.19
CA GLY A 22 -6.29 8.05 5.87
C GLY A 22 -7.71 8.61 5.89
N ALA A 23 -8.68 7.88 5.36
CA ALA A 23 -10.09 8.26 5.42
C ALA A 23 -10.61 8.31 6.86
N ALA A 24 -10.28 7.31 7.69
CA ALA A 24 -10.64 7.30 9.10
C ALA A 24 -10.05 8.51 9.86
N LEU A 25 -8.77 8.82 9.63
CA LEU A 25 -8.11 9.99 10.21
C LEU A 25 -8.68 11.31 9.68
N GLY A 26 -9.01 11.38 8.39
CA GLY A 26 -9.62 12.55 7.77
C GLY A 26 -11.00 12.87 8.36
N ILE A 27 -11.80 11.84 8.65
CA ILE A 27 -13.07 12.00 9.37
C ILE A 27 -12.82 12.48 10.80
N ALA A 28 -11.86 11.87 11.52
CA ALA A 28 -11.53 12.26 12.89
C ALA A 28 -11.08 13.73 13.01
N PHE A 29 -10.32 14.23 12.01
CA PHE A 29 -9.86 15.61 11.96
C PHE A 29 -10.81 16.57 11.24
N HIS A 30 -12.00 16.10 10.81
CA HIS A 30 -12.94 16.87 9.98
C HIS A 30 -12.28 17.48 8.72
N ASN A 31 -11.21 16.83 8.23
CA ASN A 31 -10.44 17.25 7.08
C ASN A 31 -10.09 16.04 6.22
N LEU A 32 -11.01 15.69 5.33
CA LEU A 32 -10.88 14.53 4.45
C LEU A 32 -9.72 14.70 3.46
N ALA A 33 -9.45 15.93 3.00
CA ALA A 33 -8.35 16.20 2.08
C ALA A 33 -6.99 15.88 2.72
N LEU A 34 -6.80 16.28 3.98
CA LEU A 34 -5.61 15.94 4.74
C LEU A 34 -5.53 14.42 4.97
N GLY A 35 -6.62 13.80 5.41
CA GLY A 35 -6.67 12.36 5.67
C GLY A 35 -6.33 11.51 4.44
N ILE A 36 -6.96 11.79 3.29
CA ILE A 36 -6.66 11.08 2.04
C ILE A 36 -5.25 11.41 1.54
N GLY A 37 -4.79 12.66 1.62
CA GLY A 37 -3.44 13.03 1.21
C GLY A 37 -2.36 12.28 2.01
N VAL A 38 -2.49 12.25 3.33
CA VAL A 38 -1.60 11.51 4.22
C VAL A 38 -1.73 10.00 4.02
N GLY A 39 -2.95 9.49 3.92
CA GLY A 39 -3.21 8.06 3.71
C GLY A 39 -2.61 7.51 2.41
N VAL A 40 -2.76 8.27 1.32
CA VAL A 40 -2.15 7.94 0.02
C VAL A 40 -0.63 8.01 0.11
N ALA A 41 -0.06 9.05 0.75
CA ALA A 41 1.38 9.18 0.92
C ALA A 41 1.98 7.99 1.70
N ILE A 42 1.37 7.60 2.82
CA ILE A 42 1.81 6.45 3.62
C ILE A 42 1.64 5.14 2.84
N GLY A 43 0.48 4.91 2.24
CA GLY A 43 0.19 3.68 1.49
C GLY A 43 1.11 3.50 0.28
N THR A 44 1.42 4.58 -0.45
CA THR A 44 2.37 4.55 -1.56
C THR A 44 3.81 4.38 -1.09
N ALA A 45 4.24 5.03 0.01
CA ALA A 45 5.58 4.84 0.55
C ALA A 45 5.83 3.39 1.00
N LEU A 46 4.88 2.80 1.74
CA LEU A 46 4.95 1.40 2.15
C LEU A 46 4.93 0.44 0.95
N GLY A 47 3.99 0.66 0.02
CA GLY A 47 3.86 -0.15 -1.19
C GLY A 47 5.11 -0.09 -2.07
N ALA A 48 5.70 1.10 -2.25
CA ALA A 48 6.93 1.30 -3.02
C ALA A 48 8.14 0.68 -2.34
N GLY A 49 8.26 0.78 -1.01
CA GLY A 49 9.33 0.12 -0.24
C GLY A 49 9.27 -1.40 -0.37
N MET A 50 8.08 -1.99 -0.20
CA MET A 50 7.87 -3.44 -0.36
C MET A 50 8.06 -3.89 -1.82
N TYR A 51 7.65 -3.09 -2.79
CA TYR A 51 7.83 -3.40 -4.21
C TYR A 51 9.32 -3.46 -4.59
N GLN A 52 10.12 -2.51 -4.10
CA GLN A 52 11.58 -2.51 -4.32
C GLN A 52 12.25 -3.73 -3.69
N LYS A 53 11.85 -4.10 -2.46
CA LYS A 53 12.36 -5.28 -1.78
C LYS A 53 12.03 -6.57 -2.55
N ASN A 54 10.77 -6.72 -2.97
CA ASN A 54 10.32 -7.89 -3.73
C ASN A 54 10.98 -7.99 -5.12
N LYS A 55 11.36 -6.86 -5.73
CA LYS A 55 12.07 -6.83 -7.01
C LYS A 55 13.51 -7.33 -6.88
N ASN A 56 14.18 -7.06 -5.76
CA ASN A 56 15.52 -7.59 -5.48
C ASN A 56 15.50 -9.06 -5.06
N GLU A 57 14.52 -9.48 -4.27
CA GLU A 57 14.38 -10.90 -3.86
C GLU A 57 14.04 -11.83 -5.04
N GLY A 58 13.43 -11.29 -6.11
CA GLY A 58 13.15 -12.03 -7.33
C GLY A 58 14.34 -12.22 -8.28
N ASN A 59 15.48 -11.54 -8.04
CA ASN A 59 16.69 -11.60 -8.87
C ASN A 59 17.88 -12.27 -8.17
N ALA A 60 17.69 -12.79 -6.95
CA ALA A 60 18.69 -13.52 -6.17
C ALA A 60 18.38 -15.03 -6.09
N LYS A 61 17.70 -15.57 -7.11
CA LYS A 61 17.45 -17.01 -7.25
C LYS A 61 18.18 -17.56 -8.46
#